data_AF-A0A931NVV0-F1
#
_entry.id   AF-A0A931NVV0-F1
#
_cell.length_a   1.000
_cell.length_b   1.000
_cell.length_c   1.000
_cell.angle_alpha   90.00
_cell.angle_beta   90.00
_cell.angle_gamma   90.00
#
_symmetry.space_group_name_H-M   'P 1'
#
loop_
_entity.id
_entity.type
_entity.pdbx_description
1 polymer ?
#
loop_
_entity_poly.entity_id
_entity_poly.type
_entity_poly.pdbx_seq_one_letter_code
_entity_poly.pdbx_strand_id
1 'polypeptide(L)'
;MSIRVAAVVVASSALVAAARAQCTYSTSLLSWRDSVGLPSQGDQQQPGVAWTFHRSDQNRALLTGVVSGATGAWGAADQGFFVPLAGPRVSPNPARNEIPFYRRTPSFEGIFFHPGYSPIDMLGIFQPTGGGILTGCTLQAEDLGTASPNVVVSVDLESPSGTTHLIPATSVASLAPAITLSTPTGMSYAFSQDSRIVVRSNNGGDPSEDWLNLNVTLNFQQSQAVILRQPRDYIACPGTAAAFDVVDAGATQYHWYRAPFIPLSDGPTPTGSTIVGAATRQLQILGAQQPDAGQYFCVVTNACQGPTSTSATLTVLACCPDLNQDGVVDQGDIDYLINIVAGGNNPTGVDPDFNRDGVADQGDIDSLINVVAGGDCL
;
A
#
# COMPACT_ATOMS: atom_id res chain seq x y z
N MET A 1 -2.74 68.46 -0.85
CA MET A 1 -3.53 67.33 -0.32
C MET A 1 -3.50 66.24 -1.39
N SER A 2 -2.50 65.35 -1.32
CA SER A 2 -2.30 64.27 -2.30
C SER A 2 -2.61 62.93 -1.65
N ILE A 3 -3.66 62.27 -2.13
CA ILE A 3 -4.08 60.94 -1.69
C ILE A 3 -3.11 59.92 -2.30
N ARG A 4 -2.38 59.18 -1.45
CA ARG A 4 -1.59 58.02 -1.86
C ARG A 4 -2.50 56.79 -1.80
N VAL A 5 -2.80 56.20 -2.96
CA VAL A 5 -3.47 54.90 -3.06
C VAL A 5 -2.42 53.82 -2.77
N ALA A 6 -2.56 53.11 -1.66
CA ALA A 6 -1.75 51.93 -1.36
C ALA A 6 -2.30 50.75 -2.17
N ALA A 7 -1.52 50.24 -3.12
CA ALA A 7 -1.79 48.98 -3.78
C ALA A 7 -1.58 47.84 -2.77
N VAL A 8 -2.68 47.24 -2.31
CA VAL A 8 -2.67 45.98 -1.57
C VAL A 8 -2.35 44.88 -2.59
N VAL A 9 -1.09 44.45 -2.61
CA VAL A 9 -0.72 43.21 -3.29
C VAL A 9 -1.26 42.06 -2.44
N VAL A 10 -2.40 41.51 -2.85
CA VAL A 10 -2.86 40.21 -2.34
C VAL A 10 -1.86 39.19 -2.86
N ALA A 11 -0.92 38.77 -2.01
CA ALA A 11 -0.09 37.60 -2.28
C ALA A 11 -1.02 36.39 -2.33
N SER A 12 -1.42 36.00 -3.54
CA SER A 12 -2.00 34.69 -3.78
C SER A 12 -1.01 33.65 -3.28
N SER A 13 -1.43 32.86 -2.29
CA SER A 13 -0.72 31.72 -1.73
C SER A 13 -0.54 30.62 -2.79
N ALA A 14 0.37 30.86 -3.72
CA ALA A 14 1.01 29.83 -4.51
C ALA A 14 2.18 29.30 -3.67
N LEU A 15 1.90 28.28 -2.86
CA LEU A 15 2.93 27.33 -2.46
C LEU A 15 3.58 26.84 -3.75
N VAL A 16 4.77 27.34 -4.05
CA VAL A 16 5.67 26.70 -5.01
C VAL A 16 5.95 25.33 -4.40
N ALA A 17 5.17 24.32 -4.79
CA ALA A 17 5.51 22.94 -4.52
C ALA A 17 6.88 22.74 -5.17
N ALA A 18 7.93 22.64 -4.34
CA ALA A 18 9.25 22.28 -4.83
C ALA A 18 9.08 21.04 -5.72
N ALA A 19 9.60 21.12 -6.95
CA ALA A 19 9.48 20.04 -7.92
C ALA A 19 10.08 18.78 -7.29
N ARG A 20 9.22 17.84 -6.89
CA ARG A 20 9.65 16.58 -6.29
C ARG A 20 10.40 15.79 -7.35
N ALA A 21 11.49 15.13 -6.96
CA ALA A 21 12.17 14.18 -7.84
C ALA A 21 11.14 13.20 -8.39
N GLN A 22 11.13 13.02 -9.71
CA GLN A 22 10.23 12.10 -10.40
C GLN A 22 11.02 10.85 -10.76
N CYS A 23 10.39 9.69 -10.61
CA CYS A 23 10.91 8.47 -11.22
C CYS A 23 9.97 8.02 -12.33
N THR A 24 10.52 7.18 -13.20
CA THR A 24 9.74 6.38 -14.13
C THR A 24 9.78 4.94 -13.69
N TYR A 25 8.66 4.24 -13.83
CA TYR A 25 8.60 2.80 -13.62
C TYR A 25 7.65 2.18 -14.65
N SER A 26 7.83 0.89 -14.88
CA SER A 26 6.98 0.13 -15.80
C SER A 26 6.46 -1.12 -15.12
N THR A 27 5.27 -1.54 -15.50
CA THR A 27 4.72 -2.86 -15.16
C THR A 27 4.15 -3.49 -16.42
N SER A 28 4.16 -4.81 -16.44
CA SER A 28 3.52 -5.59 -17.49
C SER A 28 2.87 -6.85 -16.95
N LEU A 29 2.00 -7.46 -17.76
CA LEU A 29 1.44 -8.77 -17.45
C LEU A 29 2.54 -9.83 -17.27
N LEU A 30 3.63 -9.76 -18.02
CA LEU A 30 4.79 -10.63 -17.79
C LEU A 30 5.48 -10.37 -16.44
N SER A 31 5.73 -9.11 -16.09
CA SER A 31 6.36 -8.79 -14.79
C SER A 31 5.49 -9.23 -13.61
N TRP A 32 4.16 -9.11 -13.75
CA TRP A 32 3.21 -9.66 -12.79
C TRP A 32 3.36 -11.18 -12.72
N ARG A 33 3.35 -11.85 -13.88
CA ARG A 33 3.46 -13.29 -13.97
C ARG A 33 4.73 -13.83 -13.29
N ASP A 34 5.86 -13.15 -13.50
CA ASP A 34 7.13 -13.46 -12.84
C ASP A 34 7.04 -13.33 -11.32
N SER A 35 6.28 -12.36 -10.81
CA SER A 35 6.14 -12.10 -9.37
C SER A 35 5.23 -13.08 -8.64
N VAL A 36 4.17 -13.57 -9.28
CA VAL A 36 3.16 -14.42 -8.63
C VAL A 36 3.35 -15.91 -8.88
N GLY A 37 4.02 -16.29 -9.97
CA GLY A 37 4.16 -17.70 -10.36
C GLY A 37 2.83 -18.37 -10.74
N LEU A 38 2.85 -19.71 -10.85
CA LEU A 38 1.67 -20.53 -11.12
C LEU A 38 0.77 -20.65 -9.89
N PRO A 39 -0.54 -20.35 -9.98
CA PRO A 39 -1.46 -20.64 -8.88
C PRO A 39 -1.71 -22.15 -8.74
N SER A 40 -1.94 -22.60 -7.52
CA SER A 40 -2.45 -23.94 -7.21
C SER A 40 -3.97 -23.97 -7.28
N GLN A 41 -4.55 -25.16 -7.42
CA GLN A 41 -6.00 -25.31 -7.44
C GLN A 41 -6.64 -24.78 -6.13
N GLY A 42 -7.64 -23.90 -6.26
CA GLY A 42 -8.37 -23.29 -5.15
C GLY A 42 -7.74 -22.02 -4.58
N ASP A 43 -6.51 -21.67 -4.97
CA ASP A 43 -5.88 -20.42 -4.55
C ASP A 43 -6.78 -19.25 -4.90
N GLN A 44 -6.86 -18.24 -4.05
CA GLN A 44 -7.59 -17.01 -4.34
C GLN A 44 -6.60 -15.97 -4.85
N GLN A 45 -6.99 -15.17 -5.86
CA GLN A 45 -6.20 -13.99 -6.18
C GLN A 45 -6.17 -13.08 -4.95
N GLN A 46 -4.98 -12.62 -4.59
CA GLN A 46 -4.82 -11.76 -3.43
C GLN A 46 -5.33 -10.35 -3.77
N PRO A 47 -6.24 -9.76 -2.99
CA PRO A 47 -6.62 -8.37 -3.18
C PRO A 47 -5.39 -7.47 -2.96
N GLY A 48 -5.23 -6.44 -3.79
CA GLY A 48 -4.13 -5.47 -3.65
C GLY A 48 -2.82 -5.84 -4.36
N VAL A 49 -2.77 -6.94 -5.10
CA VAL A 49 -1.68 -7.17 -6.08
C VAL A 49 -1.83 -6.24 -7.28
N ALA A 50 -0.73 -5.99 -7.99
CA ALA A 50 -0.69 -5.06 -9.13
C ALA A 50 -1.73 -5.38 -10.21
N TRP A 51 -1.92 -6.67 -10.55
CA TRP A 51 -2.87 -7.11 -11.57
C TRP A 51 -3.84 -8.15 -11.01
N THR A 52 -5.12 -7.94 -11.26
CA THR A 52 -6.19 -8.89 -10.95
C THR A 52 -7.01 -9.22 -12.18
N PHE A 53 -7.57 -10.42 -12.22
CA PHE A 53 -8.32 -10.94 -13.36
C PHE A 53 -9.76 -11.23 -12.97
N HIS A 54 -10.68 -10.87 -13.85
CA HIS A 54 -12.12 -10.90 -13.61
C HIS A 54 -12.87 -11.30 -14.88
N ARG A 55 -14.09 -11.79 -14.70
CA ARG A 55 -15.10 -11.83 -15.75
C ARG A 55 -16.02 -10.61 -15.66
N SER A 56 -16.57 -10.15 -16.77
CA SER A 56 -17.49 -9.00 -16.75
C SER A 56 -18.87 -9.32 -16.15
N ASP A 57 -19.31 -10.58 -16.20
CA ASP A 57 -20.62 -11.03 -15.68
C ASP A 57 -20.58 -11.40 -14.19
N GLN A 58 -19.42 -11.76 -13.67
CA GLN A 58 -19.20 -11.99 -12.25
C GLN A 58 -18.76 -10.66 -11.62
N ASN A 59 -19.66 -9.99 -10.89
CA ASN A 59 -19.50 -8.67 -10.28
C ASN A 59 -18.09 -8.36 -9.70
N ARG A 60 -17.13 -7.98 -10.56
CA ARG A 60 -15.69 -7.83 -10.27
C ARG A 60 -15.16 -8.90 -9.29
N ALA A 61 -15.65 -10.14 -9.43
CA ALA A 61 -15.20 -11.24 -8.60
C ALA A 61 -13.86 -11.74 -9.14
N LEU A 62 -12.93 -11.93 -8.21
CA LEU A 62 -11.62 -12.50 -8.54
C LEU A 62 -11.78 -13.98 -8.93
N LEU A 63 -11.08 -14.36 -9.99
CA LEU A 63 -10.89 -15.76 -10.38
C LEU A 63 -10.09 -16.54 -9.31
N THR A 64 -10.26 -17.86 -9.30
CA THR A 64 -9.57 -18.80 -8.41
C THR A 64 -8.57 -19.65 -9.18
N GLY A 65 -7.58 -20.21 -8.50
CA GLY A 65 -6.61 -21.10 -9.11
C GLY A 65 -7.28 -22.38 -9.59
N VAL A 66 -6.99 -22.76 -10.83
CA VAL A 66 -7.45 -24.00 -11.47
C VAL A 66 -6.26 -24.68 -12.12
N VAL A 67 -6.38 -25.99 -12.37
CA VAL A 67 -5.38 -26.74 -13.14
C VAL A 67 -6.08 -27.24 -14.40
N SER A 68 -5.59 -26.80 -15.56
CA SER A 68 -6.03 -27.32 -16.86
C SER A 68 -4.86 -28.03 -17.52
N GLY A 69 -5.00 -29.34 -17.74
CA GLY A 69 -3.86 -30.17 -18.13
C GLY A 69 -2.79 -30.22 -17.04
N ALA A 70 -1.58 -29.72 -17.34
CA ALA A 70 -0.42 -29.77 -16.44
C ALA A 70 -0.01 -28.42 -15.85
N THR A 71 -0.73 -27.34 -16.15
CA THR A 71 -0.33 -25.96 -15.81
C THR A 71 -1.42 -25.26 -15.02
N GLY A 72 -1.04 -24.65 -13.88
CA GLY A 72 -1.93 -23.81 -13.08
C GLY A 72 -2.32 -22.50 -13.77
N ALA A 73 -3.55 -22.04 -13.56
CA ALA A 73 -4.06 -20.80 -14.12
C ALA A 73 -5.13 -20.18 -13.21
N TRP A 74 -5.51 -18.93 -13.48
CA TRP A 74 -6.69 -18.32 -12.89
C TRP A 74 -7.91 -18.63 -13.76
N GLY A 75 -8.97 -19.15 -13.16
CA GLY A 75 -10.21 -19.51 -13.84
C GLY A 75 -11.42 -19.37 -12.93
N ALA A 76 -12.61 -19.49 -13.52
CA ALA A 76 -13.86 -19.46 -12.77
C ALA A 76 -14.21 -20.90 -12.33
N ALA A 77 -14.31 -21.14 -11.01
CA ALA A 77 -14.58 -22.48 -10.47
C ALA A 77 -15.95 -23.05 -10.86
N ASP A 78 -16.86 -22.21 -11.36
CA ASP A 78 -18.21 -22.55 -11.79
C ASP A 78 -18.34 -22.84 -13.29
N GLN A 79 -17.29 -22.65 -14.10
CA GLN A 79 -17.31 -23.02 -15.51
C GLN A 79 -17.02 -24.50 -15.73
N GLY A 80 -17.76 -25.10 -16.66
CA GLY A 80 -17.45 -26.44 -17.17
C GLY A 80 -16.05 -26.48 -17.81
N PHE A 81 -15.41 -27.64 -17.77
CA PHE A 81 -14.10 -27.94 -18.38
C PHE A 81 -12.84 -27.34 -17.72
N PHE A 82 -12.95 -26.62 -16.60
CA PHE A 82 -11.80 -26.02 -15.90
C PHE A 82 -10.93 -25.15 -16.82
N VAL A 83 -11.58 -24.40 -17.72
CA VAL A 83 -10.88 -23.58 -18.72
C VAL A 83 -10.02 -22.54 -18.00
N PRO A 84 -8.69 -22.52 -18.23
CA PRO A 84 -7.82 -21.50 -17.67
C PRO A 84 -8.20 -20.18 -18.34
N LEU A 85 -8.47 -19.12 -17.58
CA LEU A 85 -8.88 -17.83 -18.17
C LEU A 85 -7.69 -16.88 -18.32
N ALA A 86 -6.74 -16.90 -17.40
CA ALA A 86 -5.50 -16.14 -17.54
C ALA A 86 -4.37 -16.79 -16.73
N GLY A 87 -3.13 -16.62 -17.17
CA GLY A 87 -1.98 -16.90 -16.31
C GLY A 87 -0.78 -17.55 -17.01
N PRO A 88 -0.93 -18.77 -17.59
CA PRO A 88 0.20 -19.49 -18.17
C PRO A 88 0.98 -18.65 -19.17
N ARG A 89 2.31 -18.73 -19.13
CA ARG A 89 3.18 -18.03 -20.07
C ARG A 89 3.06 -18.62 -21.47
N VAL A 90 2.89 -17.76 -22.45
CA VAL A 90 2.96 -18.10 -23.88
C VAL A 90 4.26 -17.53 -24.43
N SER A 91 5.10 -18.33 -25.07
CA SER A 91 6.43 -17.90 -25.51
C SER A 91 6.85 -18.52 -26.84
N PRO A 92 7.56 -17.77 -27.71
CA PRO A 92 8.27 -18.36 -28.85
C PRO A 92 9.40 -19.30 -28.41
N ASN A 93 9.89 -19.19 -27.17
CA ASN A 93 10.91 -20.07 -26.61
C ASN A 93 10.23 -21.32 -26.00
N PRO A 94 10.41 -22.52 -26.58
CA PRO A 94 9.76 -23.73 -26.08
C PRO A 94 10.11 -24.06 -24.62
N ALA A 95 11.30 -23.68 -24.13
CA ALA A 95 11.72 -23.95 -22.76
C ALA A 95 10.99 -23.07 -21.72
N ARG A 96 10.38 -21.96 -22.16
CA ARG A 96 9.61 -21.04 -21.29
C ARG A 96 8.11 -21.10 -21.56
N ASN A 97 7.70 -21.77 -22.61
CA ASN A 97 6.30 -21.82 -23.00
C ASN A 97 5.54 -22.82 -22.13
N GLU A 98 4.56 -22.33 -21.36
CA GLU A 98 3.81 -23.09 -20.36
C GLU A 98 2.50 -23.67 -20.93
N ILE A 99 2.19 -23.40 -22.21
CA ILE A 99 0.98 -23.86 -22.90
C ILE A 99 1.32 -24.74 -24.10
N PRO A 100 0.97 -26.03 -24.09
CA PRO A 100 1.30 -26.93 -25.19
C PRO A 100 0.34 -26.83 -26.38
N PHE A 101 -0.74 -26.05 -26.30
CA PHE A 101 -1.80 -25.98 -27.30
C PHE A 101 -1.84 -24.61 -27.98
N TYR A 102 -1.27 -24.54 -29.18
CA TYR A 102 -1.38 -23.39 -30.08
C TYR A 102 -1.35 -23.89 -31.54
N ARG A 103 -2.00 -23.18 -32.46
CA ARG A 103 -2.03 -23.57 -33.88
C ARG A 103 -0.87 -22.99 -34.68
N ARG A 104 -0.16 -22.00 -34.12
CA ARG A 104 1.10 -21.48 -34.64
C ARG A 104 2.03 -21.10 -33.49
N THR A 105 3.33 -21.15 -33.71
CA THR A 105 4.31 -20.67 -32.72
C THR A 105 4.00 -19.22 -32.34
N PRO A 106 3.97 -18.88 -31.04
CA PRO A 106 3.82 -17.51 -30.60
C PRO A 106 4.91 -16.63 -31.20
N SER A 107 4.59 -15.39 -31.54
CA SER A 107 5.58 -14.46 -32.10
C SER A 107 6.24 -13.57 -31.05
N PHE A 108 5.65 -13.46 -29.87
CA PHE A 108 6.20 -12.74 -28.73
C PHE A 108 5.85 -13.46 -27.42
N GLU A 109 6.55 -13.09 -26.35
CA GLU A 109 6.29 -13.61 -25.02
C GLU A 109 5.18 -12.81 -24.35
N GLY A 110 4.17 -13.52 -23.85
CA GLY A 110 3.03 -12.93 -23.15
C GLY A 110 2.41 -13.93 -22.18
N ILE A 111 1.18 -13.65 -21.79
CA ILE A 111 0.37 -14.59 -21.01
C ILE A 111 -0.80 -15.07 -21.84
N PHE A 112 -1.24 -16.29 -21.53
CA PHE A 112 -2.56 -16.73 -21.92
C PHE A 112 -3.57 -15.77 -21.37
N PHE A 113 -4.47 -15.34 -22.23
CA PHE A 113 -5.58 -14.51 -21.85
C PHE A 113 -6.77 -14.97 -22.65
N HIS A 114 -7.58 -15.87 -22.09
CA HIS A 114 -8.77 -16.37 -22.76
C HIS A 114 -9.62 -15.17 -23.19
N PRO A 115 -10.02 -15.08 -24.46
CA PRO A 115 -10.95 -14.06 -24.91
C PRO A 115 -12.35 -14.44 -24.44
N GLY A 116 -13.06 -13.55 -23.74
CA GLY A 116 -14.41 -13.86 -23.27
C GLY A 116 -15.37 -14.21 -24.41
N TYR A 117 -16.33 -15.10 -24.17
CA TYR A 117 -17.40 -15.40 -25.13
C TYR A 117 -18.55 -14.43 -24.92
N SER A 118 -19.04 -13.79 -25.98
CA SER A 118 -20.09 -12.77 -25.88
C SER A 118 -21.32 -13.32 -25.13
N PRO A 119 -21.90 -12.60 -24.14
CA PRO A 119 -21.65 -11.19 -23.77
C PRO A 119 -20.59 -10.98 -22.65
N ILE A 120 -19.78 -11.99 -22.35
CA ILE A 120 -18.81 -11.97 -21.26
C ILE A 120 -17.45 -11.52 -21.81
N ASP A 121 -16.87 -10.50 -21.18
CA ASP A 121 -15.49 -10.08 -21.42
C ASP A 121 -14.59 -10.69 -20.33
N MET A 122 -13.35 -10.98 -20.71
CA MET A 122 -12.28 -11.25 -19.75
C MET A 122 -11.50 -9.97 -19.49
N LEU A 123 -11.26 -9.68 -18.22
CA LEU A 123 -10.72 -8.40 -17.76
C LEU A 123 -9.41 -8.61 -17.01
N GLY A 124 -8.36 -7.91 -17.43
CA GLY A 124 -7.11 -7.76 -16.70
C GLY A 124 -7.06 -6.36 -16.12
N ILE A 125 -7.10 -6.25 -14.80
CA ILE A 125 -7.28 -4.98 -14.09
C ILE A 125 -6.00 -4.64 -13.32
N PHE A 126 -5.34 -3.57 -13.75
CA PHE A 126 -4.26 -2.95 -13.00
C PHE A 126 -4.82 -1.84 -12.12
N GLN A 127 -4.64 -1.97 -10.80
CA GLN A 127 -5.03 -0.95 -9.83
C GLN A 127 -3.76 -0.22 -9.37
N PRO A 128 -3.54 1.04 -9.78
CA PRO A 128 -2.43 1.83 -9.26
C PRO A 128 -2.55 2.02 -7.74
N THR A 129 -1.45 1.81 -7.01
CA THR A 129 -1.40 1.92 -5.54
C THR A 129 -1.30 3.36 -5.03
N GLY A 130 -1.31 4.35 -5.93
CA GLY A 130 -1.25 5.77 -5.61
C GLY A 130 -1.66 6.66 -6.79
N GLY A 131 -1.36 7.95 -6.72
CA GLY A 131 -1.55 8.87 -7.85
C GLY A 131 -0.29 9.02 -8.69
N GLY A 132 -0.45 9.43 -9.95
CA GLY A 132 0.67 9.67 -10.86
C GLY A 132 0.22 10.01 -12.28
N ILE A 133 1.15 9.85 -13.22
CA ILE A 133 0.91 10.06 -14.65
C ILE A 133 1.21 8.77 -15.40
N LEU A 134 0.24 8.26 -16.16
CA LEU A 134 0.46 7.24 -17.18
C LEU A 134 1.03 7.95 -18.41
N THR A 135 2.24 7.56 -18.83
CA THR A 135 2.98 8.17 -19.93
C THR A 135 3.04 7.28 -21.17
N GLY A 136 2.62 6.02 -21.06
CA GLY A 136 2.49 5.13 -22.20
C GLY A 136 1.82 3.81 -21.87
N CYS A 137 1.09 3.27 -22.84
CA CYS A 137 0.59 1.92 -22.84
C CYS A 137 0.94 1.27 -24.18
N THR A 138 1.48 0.06 -24.13
CA THR A 138 1.73 -0.79 -25.30
C THR A 138 1.08 -2.15 -25.06
N LEU A 139 0.21 -2.56 -25.98
CA LEU A 139 -0.46 -3.86 -26.02
C LEU A 139 0.08 -4.66 -27.21
N GLN A 140 0.57 -5.85 -26.96
CA GLN A 140 0.83 -6.86 -27.97
C GLN A 140 -0.22 -7.95 -27.87
N ALA A 141 -0.78 -8.34 -29.01
CA ALA A 141 -1.84 -9.34 -29.06
C ALA A 141 -1.70 -10.21 -30.32
N GLU A 142 -1.94 -11.50 -30.16
CA GLU A 142 -2.14 -12.45 -31.25
C GLU A 142 -3.15 -13.53 -30.87
N ASP A 143 -4.02 -13.87 -31.80
CA ASP A 143 -4.88 -15.04 -31.68
C ASP A 143 -4.18 -16.26 -32.28
N LEU A 144 -3.88 -17.23 -31.41
CA LEU A 144 -3.24 -18.50 -31.75
C LEU A 144 -4.27 -19.63 -31.96
N GLY A 145 -5.55 -19.28 -31.89
CA GLY A 145 -6.71 -20.12 -32.08
C GLY A 145 -7.29 -20.09 -33.48
N THR A 146 -8.31 -20.92 -33.70
CA THR A 146 -9.08 -21.03 -34.94
C THR A 146 -10.56 -21.27 -34.68
N ALA A 147 -11.02 -21.11 -33.44
CA ALA A 147 -12.41 -21.40 -33.09
C ALA A 147 -13.33 -20.25 -33.49
N SER A 148 -12.86 -19.00 -33.36
CA SER A 148 -13.50 -17.78 -33.84
C SER A 148 -12.65 -17.16 -34.96
N PRO A 149 -13.25 -16.36 -35.85
CA PRO A 149 -12.49 -15.67 -36.91
C PRO A 149 -11.55 -14.59 -36.36
N ASN A 150 -11.87 -14.02 -35.21
CA ASN A 150 -11.08 -12.99 -34.57
C ASN A 150 -11.42 -12.86 -33.08
N VAL A 151 -10.48 -12.28 -32.33
CA VAL A 151 -10.73 -11.74 -30.99
C VAL A 151 -10.71 -10.21 -31.04
N VAL A 152 -11.24 -9.55 -30.03
CA VAL A 152 -11.24 -8.09 -29.86
C VAL A 152 -10.54 -7.77 -28.56
N VAL A 153 -9.62 -6.80 -28.60
CA VAL A 153 -8.88 -6.32 -27.43
C VAL A 153 -9.01 -4.82 -27.28
N SER A 154 -9.05 -4.33 -26.03
CA SER A 154 -9.00 -2.90 -25.72
C SER A 154 -8.24 -2.65 -24.41
N VAL A 155 -7.81 -1.41 -24.20
CA VAL A 155 -7.28 -0.95 -22.92
C VAL A 155 -7.91 0.38 -22.54
N ASP A 156 -8.52 0.42 -21.37
CA ASP A 156 -9.25 1.58 -20.86
C ASP A 156 -8.61 2.07 -19.55
N LEU A 157 -8.54 3.38 -19.37
CA LEU A 157 -8.33 4.02 -18.07
C LEU A 157 -9.70 4.41 -17.53
N GLU A 158 -10.16 3.71 -16.50
CA GLU A 158 -11.39 4.03 -15.79
C GLU A 158 -11.07 4.86 -14.55
N SER A 159 -11.81 5.95 -14.35
CA SER A 159 -11.64 6.88 -13.22
C SER A 159 -13.00 7.35 -12.71
N PRO A 160 -13.06 7.99 -11.52
CA PRO A 160 -14.31 8.61 -11.04
C PRO A 160 -14.89 9.66 -12.00
N SER A 161 -14.05 10.30 -12.82
CA SER A 161 -14.48 11.28 -13.82
C SER A 161 -14.94 10.67 -15.16
N GLY A 162 -14.80 9.34 -15.33
CA GLY A 162 -15.19 8.63 -16.53
C GLY A 162 -14.11 7.71 -17.09
N THR A 163 -14.39 7.16 -18.27
CA THR A 163 -13.53 6.20 -18.97
C THR A 163 -12.81 6.87 -20.14
N THR A 164 -11.51 6.66 -20.23
CA THR A 164 -10.66 7.07 -21.35
C THR A 164 -10.15 5.83 -22.08
N HIS A 165 -10.44 5.70 -23.36
CA HIS A 165 -9.93 4.61 -24.19
C HIS A 165 -8.45 4.86 -24.52
N LEU A 166 -7.54 4.14 -23.87
CA LEU A 166 -6.09 4.23 -24.13
C LEU A 166 -5.76 3.55 -25.46
N ILE A 167 -6.32 2.36 -25.65
CA ILE A 167 -6.25 1.57 -26.87
C ILE A 167 -7.70 1.20 -27.23
N PRO A 168 -8.26 1.77 -28.31
CA PRO A 168 -9.62 1.46 -28.75
C PRO A 168 -9.79 -0.04 -29.06
N ALA A 169 -11.03 -0.51 -28.99
CA ALA A 169 -11.39 -1.88 -29.37
C ALA A 169 -10.86 -2.21 -30.77
N THR A 170 -9.98 -3.20 -30.85
CA THR A 170 -9.27 -3.58 -32.07
C THR A 170 -9.41 -5.08 -32.30
N SER A 171 -9.78 -5.46 -33.52
CA SER A 171 -9.89 -6.86 -33.93
C SER A 171 -8.51 -7.45 -34.23
N VAL A 172 -8.26 -8.65 -33.72
CA VAL A 172 -7.07 -9.47 -33.94
C VAL A 172 -7.54 -10.73 -34.65
N ALA A 173 -7.20 -10.86 -35.94
CA ALA A 173 -7.63 -11.99 -36.74
C ALA A 173 -6.93 -13.29 -36.32
N SER A 174 -7.67 -14.40 -36.36
CA SER A 174 -7.17 -15.74 -36.09
C SER A 174 -5.94 -16.06 -36.94
N LEU A 175 -4.88 -16.51 -36.28
CA LEU A 175 -3.58 -16.89 -36.86
C LEU A 175 -2.83 -15.80 -37.65
N ALA A 176 -3.31 -14.56 -37.66
CA ALA A 176 -2.60 -13.44 -38.26
C ALA A 176 -1.32 -13.11 -37.47
N PRO A 177 -0.34 -12.41 -38.07
CA PRO A 177 0.80 -11.88 -37.35
C PRO A 177 0.36 -11.04 -36.14
N ALA A 178 1.14 -11.06 -35.06
CA ALA A 178 0.85 -10.25 -33.88
C ALA A 178 0.75 -8.78 -34.23
N ILE A 179 -0.19 -8.11 -33.56
CA ILE A 179 -0.30 -6.65 -33.61
C ILE A 179 0.39 -6.05 -32.39
N THR A 180 0.90 -4.84 -32.56
CA THR A 180 1.37 -3.99 -31.46
C THR A 180 0.62 -2.67 -31.53
N LEU A 181 -0.14 -2.38 -30.49
CA LEU A 181 -0.92 -1.17 -30.35
C LEU A 181 -0.27 -0.33 -29.25
N SER A 182 -0.08 0.95 -29.51
CA SER A 182 0.47 1.88 -28.53
C SER A 182 -0.36 3.14 -28.49
N THR A 183 -0.45 3.71 -27.30
CA THR A 183 -0.99 5.06 -27.13
C THR A 183 -0.14 6.10 -27.86
N PRO A 184 -0.71 7.26 -28.26
CA PRO A 184 0.05 8.32 -28.92
C PRO A 184 1.26 8.80 -28.10
N THR A 185 2.34 9.16 -28.79
CA THR A 185 3.53 9.74 -28.17
C THR A 185 3.21 11.04 -27.44
N GLY A 186 3.77 11.24 -26.24
CA GLY A 186 3.57 12.47 -25.45
C GLY A 186 2.23 12.52 -24.70
N MET A 187 1.47 11.41 -24.71
CA MET A 187 0.28 11.28 -23.89
C MET A 187 0.62 11.30 -22.39
N SER A 188 -0.24 11.95 -21.61
CA SER A 188 -0.10 12.10 -20.17
C SER A 188 -1.50 12.03 -19.57
N TYR A 189 -1.83 10.91 -18.92
CA TYR A 189 -3.08 10.77 -18.19
C TYR A 189 -2.82 10.71 -16.70
N ALA A 190 -3.38 11.68 -15.97
CA ALA A 190 -3.39 11.63 -14.53
C ALA A 190 -4.27 10.47 -14.06
N PHE A 191 -3.77 9.70 -13.10
CA PHE A 191 -4.54 8.68 -12.39
C PHE A 191 -4.45 8.92 -10.88
N SER A 192 -5.48 8.46 -10.18
CA SER A 192 -5.58 8.48 -8.72
C SER A 192 -5.65 7.05 -8.19
N GLN A 193 -5.64 6.89 -6.87
CA GLN A 193 -5.86 5.58 -6.23
C GLN A 193 -7.21 4.94 -6.61
N ASP A 194 -8.20 5.75 -6.98
CA ASP A 194 -9.55 5.30 -7.37
C ASP A 194 -9.65 5.01 -8.88
N SER A 195 -8.56 5.27 -9.63
CA SER A 195 -8.46 4.92 -11.04
C SER A 195 -8.03 3.46 -11.20
N ARG A 196 -8.32 2.88 -12.37
CA ARG A 196 -7.83 1.56 -12.75
C ARG A 196 -7.64 1.47 -14.25
N ILE A 197 -6.67 0.68 -14.68
CA ILE A 197 -6.46 0.36 -16.09
C ILE A 197 -7.04 -1.02 -16.32
N VAL A 198 -7.97 -1.15 -17.27
CA VAL A 198 -8.62 -2.42 -17.59
C VAL A 198 -8.35 -2.80 -19.03
N VAL A 199 -7.69 -3.94 -19.18
CA VAL A 199 -7.46 -4.65 -20.42
C VAL A 199 -8.66 -5.56 -20.63
N ARG A 200 -9.33 -5.45 -21.78
CA ARG A 200 -10.50 -6.29 -22.11
C ARG A 200 -10.17 -7.18 -23.29
N SER A 201 -10.69 -8.39 -23.26
CA SER A 201 -10.74 -9.27 -24.43
C SER A 201 -12.07 -10.00 -24.56
N ASN A 202 -12.54 -10.16 -25.80
CA ASN A 202 -13.68 -11.01 -26.16
C ASN A 202 -13.55 -11.56 -27.59
N ASN A 203 -14.43 -12.49 -27.98
CA ASN A 203 -14.43 -13.11 -29.31
C ASN A 203 -15.24 -12.36 -30.37
N GLY A 204 -15.45 -11.05 -30.21
CA GLY A 204 -16.15 -10.23 -31.21
C GLY A 204 -17.60 -10.67 -31.48
N GLY A 205 -18.24 -11.34 -30.52
CA GLY A 205 -19.60 -11.88 -30.68
C GLY A 205 -19.66 -13.40 -30.87
N ASP A 206 -18.54 -14.08 -31.15
CA ASP A 206 -18.51 -15.53 -31.30
C ASP A 206 -18.68 -16.25 -29.93
N PRO A 207 -19.46 -17.34 -29.87
CA PRO A 207 -19.63 -18.13 -28.65
C PRO A 207 -18.48 -19.12 -28.38
N SER A 208 -17.56 -19.32 -29.34
CA SER A 208 -16.47 -20.30 -29.24
C SER A 208 -15.32 -19.77 -28.38
N GLU A 209 -14.48 -20.67 -27.84
CA GLU A 209 -13.27 -20.34 -27.08
C GLU A 209 -12.04 -20.24 -28.00
N ASP A 210 -11.17 -19.24 -27.80
CA ASP A 210 -9.91 -19.11 -28.53
C ASP A 210 -8.68 -18.93 -27.64
N TRP A 211 -7.50 -18.95 -28.28
CA TRP A 211 -6.21 -18.94 -27.61
C TRP A 211 -5.47 -17.63 -27.85
N LEU A 212 -5.82 -16.60 -27.08
CA LEU A 212 -5.19 -15.29 -27.18
C LEU A 212 -3.91 -15.24 -26.32
N ASN A 213 -2.81 -14.84 -26.96
CA ASN A 213 -1.56 -14.46 -26.31
C ASN A 213 -1.53 -12.93 -26.20
N LEU A 214 -1.33 -12.42 -24.99
CA LEU A 214 -1.42 -10.99 -24.71
C LEU A 214 -0.30 -10.54 -23.77
N ASN A 215 0.29 -9.38 -24.06
CA ASN A 215 1.14 -8.66 -23.11
C ASN A 215 0.82 -7.17 -23.15
N VAL A 216 0.59 -6.58 -21.98
CA VAL A 216 0.44 -5.13 -21.83
C VAL A 216 1.60 -4.61 -21.02
N THR A 217 2.27 -3.58 -21.52
CA THR A 217 3.28 -2.81 -20.79
C THR A 217 2.74 -1.40 -20.53
N LEU A 218 2.77 -0.98 -19.28
CA LEU A 218 2.35 0.34 -18.81
C LEU A 218 3.58 1.09 -18.29
N ASN A 219 3.74 2.34 -18.71
CA ASN A 219 4.82 3.22 -18.30
C ASN A 219 4.24 4.38 -17.49
N PHE A 220 4.85 4.62 -16.33
CA PHE A 220 4.39 5.61 -15.39
C PHE A 220 5.49 6.62 -15.07
N GLN A 221 5.07 7.83 -14.76
CA GLN A 221 5.87 8.87 -14.14
C GLN A 221 5.20 9.27 -12.82
N GLN A 222 5.90 9.12 -11.72
CA GLN A 222 5.39 9.40 -10.39
C GLN A 222 6.40 10.24 -9.60
N SER A 223 5.89 11.15 -8.77
CA SER A 223 6.72 11.89 -7.83
C SER A 223 7.13 10.99 -6.67
N GLN A 224 8.38 11.09 -6.24
CA GLN A 224 8.82 10.46 -5.00
C GLN A 224 7.96 10.94 -3.82
N ALA A 225 7.77 10.04 -2.86
CA ALA A 225 7.14 10.38 -1.59
C ALA A 225 7.97 11.45 -0.88
N VAL A 226 7.32 12.31 -0.10
CA VAL A 226 8.01 13.30 0.74
C VAL A 226 7.42 13.30 2.13
N ILE A 227 8.26 13.58 3.14
CA ILE A 227 7.82 13.79 4.51
C ILE A 227 7.59 15.29 4.70
N LEU A 228 6.35 15.66 5.00
CA LEU A 228 5.90 17.03 5.30
C LEU A 228 6.05 17.36 6.78
N ARG A 229 5.90 16.36 7.66
CA ARG A 229 6.14 16.47 9.10
C ARG A 229 6.93 15.28 9.60
N GLN A 230 8.07 15.58 10.20
CA GLN A 230 8.93 14.60 10.89
C GLN A 230 8.27 14.14 12.19
N PRO A 231 8.58 12.91 12.66
CA PRO A 231 8.16 12.51 14.00
C PRO A 231 8.82 13.42 15.03
N ARG A 232 8.12 13.64 16.14
CA ARG A 232 8.57 14.49 17.24
C ARG A 232 9.00 13.63 18.41
N ASP A 233 9.97 14.13 19.16
CA ASP A 233 10.36 13.53 20.43
C ASP A 233 9.14 13.39 21.34
N TYR A 234 9.13 12.31 22.13
CA TYR A 234 8.02 11.98 23.02
C TYR A 234 8.59 11.62 24.40
N ILE A 235 7.99 12.18 25.44
CA ILE A 235 8.29 11.83 26.83
C ILE A 235 7.11 11.01 27.34
N ALA A 236 7.38 9.76 27.71
CA ALA A 236 6.38 8.83 28.20
C ALA A 236 6.63 8.49 29.67
N CYS A 237 5.53 8.25 30.36
CA CYS A 237 5.49 7.62 31.65
C CYS A 237 5.60 6.09 31.52
N PRO A 238 6.29 5.38 32.43
CA PRO A 238 6.25 3.92 32.43
C PRO A 238 4.81 3.39 32.42
N GLY A 239 4.52 2.43 31.54
CA GLY A 239 3.18 1.85 31.40
C GLY A 239 2.19 2.65 30.55
N THR A 240 2.52 3.90 30.17
CA THR A 240 1.67 4.70 29.27
C THR A 240 1.97 4.44 27.79
N ALA A 241 1.08 4.89 26.90
CA ALA A 241 1.31 4.82 25.47
C ALA A 241 2.19 5.98 24.98
N ALA A 242 3.21 5.68 24.19
CA ALA A 242 3.92 6.66 23.38
C ALA A 242 3.44 6.59 21.92
N ALA A 243 3.42 7.71 21.22
CA ALA A 243 3.02 7.76 19.82
C ALA A 243 3.97 8.60 18.97
N PHE A 244 4.32 8.08 17.81
CA PHE A 244 5.07 8.78 16.76
C PHE A 244 4.25 8.81 15.49
N ASP A 245 4.30 9.91 14.76
CA ASP A 245 3.60 10.05 13.48
C ASP A 245 4.47 10.72 12.43
N VAL A 246 4.21 10.39 11.18
CA VAL A 246 4.69 11.14 10.03
C VAL A 246 3.51 11.67 9.23
N VAL A 247 3.66 12.88 8.70
CA VAL A 247 2.79 13.36 7.62
C VAL A 247 3.60 13.32 6.35
N ASP A 248 3.10 12.60 5.36
CA ASP A 248 3.72 12.47 4.06
C ASP A 248 2.82 13.03 2.96
N ALA A 249 3.36 13.05 1.75
CA ALA A 249 2.53 13.08 0.55
C ALA A 249 3.08 12.12 -0.49
N GLY A 250 2.21 11.19 -0.92
CA GLY A 250 2.49 10.26 -2.01
C GLY A 250 3.16 8.95 -1.56
N ALA A 251 3.32 8.69 -0.26
CA ALA A 251 3.75 7.39 0.23
C ALA A 251 2.58 6.38 0.24
N THR A 252 2.88 5.16 -0.14
CA THR A 252 1.94 4.03 -0.18
C THR A 252 2.33 2.93 0.81
N GLN A 253 3.53 3.01 1.38
CA GLN A 253 4.08 2.05 2.34
C GLN A 253 4.88 2.78 3.42
N TYR A 254 4.89 2.21 4.62
CA TYR A 254 5.55 2.74 5.82
C TYR A 254 6.24 1.59 6.52
N HIS A 255 7.43 1.85 7.06
CA HIS A 255 8.14 0.91 7.93
C HIS A 255 8.82 1.70 9.04
N TRP A 256 8.45 1.42 10.28
CA TRP A 256 9.09 1.99 11.45
C TRP A 256 10.30 1.16 11.89
N TYR A 257 11.34 1.87 12.32
CA TYR A 257 12.59 1.31 12.79
C TYR A 257 12.98 1.94 14.12
N ARG A 258 13.63 1.14 14.96
CA ARG A 258 14.45 1.64 16.06
C ARG A 258 15.88 1.81 15.58
N ALA A 259 16.54 2.90 15.96
CA ALA A 259 17.91 3.18 15.54
C ALA A 259 18.90 2.07 15.98
N PRO A 260 19.91 1.74 15.16
CA PRO A 260 20.23 2.38 13.89
C PRO A 260 19.34 1.94 12.71
N PHE A 261 18.87 0.68 12.65
CA PHE A 261 18.00 0.16 11.56
C PHE A 261 17.34 -1.18 11.98
N ILE A 262 16.84 -1.26 13.20
CA ILE A 262 16.14 -2.47 13.70
C ILE A 262 14.66 -2.35 13.29
N PRO A 263 14.15 -3.19 12.36
CA PRO A 263 12.76 -3.10 11.93
C PRO A 263 11.82 -3.44 13.09
N LEU A 264 10.73 -2.68 13.20
CA LEU A 264 9.66 -2.95 14.15
C LEU A 264 8.55 -3.75 13.49
N SER A 265 7.92 -4.61 14.28
CA SER A 265 6.74 -5.38 13.89
C SER A 265 5.69 -5.26 14.98
N ASP A 266 4.43 -5.23 14.59
CA ASP A 266 3.31 -5.18 15.54
C ASP A 266 3.31 -6.42 16.44
N GLY A 267 3.04 -6.22 17.72
CA GLY A 267 3.01 -7.28 18.73
C GLY A 267 3.73 -6.94 20.04
N PRO A 268 3.68 -7.86 21.01
CA PRO A 268 4.32 -7.68 22.31
C PRO A 268 5.84 -7.70 22.19
N THR A 269 6.49 -6.88 22.99
CA THR A 269 7.95 -6.82 23.11
C THR A 269 8.44 -7.65 24.30
N PRO A 270 9.72 -8.04 24.36
CA PRO A 270 10.31 -8.66 25.54
C PRO A 270 10.32 -7.76 26.78
N THR A 271 10.06 -6.46 26.62
CA THR A 271 10.10 -5.46 27.69
C THR A 271 8.73 -5.29 28.34
N GLY A 272 7.68 -5.92 27.81
CA GLY A 272 6.30 -5.84 28.33
C GLY A 272 5.44 -4.79 27.63
N SER A 273 6.01 -4.00 26.71
CA SER A 273 5.26 -3.09 25.84
C SER A 273 4.66 -3.80 24.63
N THR A 274 3.83 -3.11 23.85
CA THR A 274 3.26 -3.61 22.60
C THR A 274 3.40 -2.57 21.50
N ILE A 275 3.99 -2.98 20.37
CA ILE A 275 4.10 -2.17 19.16
C ILE A 275 2.80 -2.32 18.36
N VAL A 276 2.24 -1.18 17.91
CA VAL A 276 1.06 -1.14 17.04
C VAL A 276 1.30 -0.13 15.92
N GLY A 277 0.95 -0.50 14.68
CA GLY A 277 1.00 0.41 13.54
C GLY A 277 2.39 0.59 12.92
N ALA A 278 3.32 -0.36 13.12
CA ALA A 278 4.69 -0.31 12.58
C ALA A 278 4.76 -0.25 11.04
N ALA A 279 3.68 -0.63 10.34
CA ALA A 279 3.52 -0.50 8.90
C ALA A 279 2.58 0.64 8.46
N THR A 280 2.32 1.61 9.36
CA THR A 280 1.38 2.72 9.13
C THR A 280 2.04 4.09 9.38
N ARG A 281 1.30 5.17 9.11
CA ARG A 281 1.73 6.55 9.40
C ARG A 281 1.94 6.83 10.88
N GLN A 282 1.31 6.05 11.75
CA GLN A 282 1.36 6.23 13.20
C GLN A 282 1.88 4.96 13.87
N LEU A 283 2.98 5.10 14.60
CA LEU A 283 3.49 4.07 15.49
C LEU A 283 3.00 4.35 16.91
N GLN A 284 2.49 3.34 17.59
CA GLN A 284 2.21 3.38 19.02
C GLN A 284 3.05 2.33 19.75
N ILE A 285 3.57 2.72 20.91
CA ILE A 285 4.23 1.84 21.87
C ILE A 285 3.37 1.87 23.12
N LEU A 286 2.48 0.88 23.25
CA LEU A 286 1.57 0.76 24.39
C LEU A 286 2.34 0.17 25.57
N GLY A 287 2.10 0.66 26.79
CA GLY A 287 2.78 0.14 27.96
C GLY A 287 4.28 0.41 27.96
N ALA A 288 4.72 1.57 27.46
CA ALA A 288 6.13 1.90 27.25
C ALA A 288 6.95 1.70 28.54
N GLN A 289 8.08 1.03 28.42
CA GLN A 289 9.00 0.75 29.52
C GLN A 289 10.35 1.40 29.28
N GLN A 290 11.15 1.54 30.34
CA GLN A 290 12.47 2.18 30.25
C GLN A 290 13.38 1.59 29.14
N PRO A 291 13.40 0.26 28.88
CA PRO A 291 14.19 -0.30 27.77
C PRO A 291 13.69 0.10 26.37
N ASP A 292 12.47 0.60 26.24
CA ASP A 292 11.94 1.13 24.97
C ASP A 292 12.49 2.54 24.67
N ALA A 293 13.05 3.26 25.66
CA ALA A 293 13.68 4.55 25.42
C ALA A 293 14.75 4.44 24.31
N GLY A 294 14.78 5.42 23.40
CA GLY A 294 15.65 5.36 22.24
C GLY A 294 15.12 6.15 21.06
N GLN A 295 15.78 6.00 19.91
CA GLN A 295 15.44 6.73 18.70
C GLN A 295 14.62 5.88 17.73
N TYR A 296 13.57 6.47 17.19
CA TYR A 296 12.61 5.87 16.27
C TYR A 296 12.51 6.71 15.01
N PHE A 297 12.45 6.07 13.86
CA PHE A 297 12.28 6.74 12.58
C PHE A 297 11.44 5.88 11.63
N CYS A 298 10.84 6.53 10.63
CA CYS A 298 10.02 5.88 9.62
C CYS A 298 10.69 6.00 8.25
N VAL A 299 10.71 4.91 7.50
CA VAL A 299 10.95 4.94 6.06
C VAL A 299 9.59 4.96 5.38
N VAL A 300 9.34 5.99 4.56
CA VAL A 300 8.11 6.08 3.76
C VAL A 300 8.47 5.83 2.31
N THR A 301 7.73 4.96 1.62
CA THR A 301 8.03 4.59 0.23
C THR A 301 6.80 4.62 -0.66
N ASN A 302 7.05 4.78 -1.95
CA ASN A 302 6.11 4.46 -3.01
C ASN A 302 6.84 3.70 -4.13
N ALA A 303 6.20 3.53 -5.29
CA ALA A 303 6.82 2.85 -6.44
C ALA A 303 8.15 3.49 -6.90
N CYS A 304 8.38 4.76 -6.56
CA CYS A 304 9.61 5.50 -6.82
C CYS A 304 10.60 5.51 -5.65
N GLN A 305 10.45 4.61 -4.67
CA GLN A 305 11.11 4.66 -3.37
C GLN A 305 10.73 5.94 -2.61
N GLY A 306 11.28 6.13 -1.41
CA GLY A 306 11.00 7.34 -0.66
C GLY A 306 11.97 7.60 0.48
N PRO A 307 11.82 8.75 1.15
CA PRO A 307 12.78 9.24 2.13
C PRO A 307 12.67 8.51 3.47
N THR A 308 13.77 8.54 4.20
CA THR A 308 13.82 8.22 5.64
C THR A 308 13.52 9.49 6.44
N SER A 309 12.70 9.39 7.48
CA SER A 309 12.46 10.48 8.41
C SER A 309 13.72 10.80 9.22
N THR A 310 13.74 11.97 9.85
CA THR A 310 14.66 12.17 10.98
C THR A 310 14.23 11.27 12.15
N SER A 311 15.17 10.94 13.02
CA SER A 311 14.88 10.21 14.25
C SER A 311 14.14 11.11 15.25
N ALA A 312 13.12 10.56 15.89
CA ALA A 312 12.51 11.09 17.10
C ALA A 312 12.95 10.25 18.31
N THR A 313 13.16 10.91 19.44
CA THR A 313 13.61 10.28 20.68
C THR A 313 12.41 9.99 21.58
N LEU A 314 12.23 8.72 21.93
CA LEU A 314 11.41 8.31 23.08
C LEU A 314 12.26 8.43 24.34
N THR A 315 11.83 9.29 25.25
CA THR A 315 12.31 9.29 26.63
C THR A 315 11.24 8.64 27.49
N VAL A 316 11.59 7.57 28.20
CA VAL A 316 10.71 7.00 29.23
C VAL A 316 11.25 7.42 30.58
N LEU A 317 10.45 8.19 31.32
CA LEU A 317 10.83 8.67 32.65
C LEU A 317 11.00 7.49 33.61
N ALA A 318 11.82 7.65 34.64
CA ALA A 318 11.94 6.63 35.69
C ALA A 318 10.67 6.56 36.55
N CYS A 319 10.04 7.71 36.81
CA CYS A 319 8.79 7.85 37.56
C CYS A 319 7.85 8.88 36.91
N CYS A 320 6.60 8.95 37.40
CA CYS A 320 5.54 9.82 36.88
C CYS A 320 4.92 10.63 38.00
N PRO A 321 5.47 11.82 38.27
CA PRO A 321 5.09 12.59 39.46
C PRO A 321 3.74 13.31 39.32
N ASP A 322 3.17 13.42 38.12
CA ASP A 322 1.78 13.89 37.91
C ASP A 322 0.81 12.72 38.17
N LEU A 323 0.47 12.52 39.44
CA LEU A 323 -0.36 11.41 39.93
C LEU A 323 -1.86 11.74 39.83
N ASN A 324 -2.21 13.02 39.91
CA ASN A 324 -3.60 13.46 39.79
C ASN A 324 -4.04 13.65 38.33
N GLN A 325 -3.09 13.60 37.37
CA GLN A 325 -3.26 13.68 35.93
C GLN A 325 -3.89 14.99 35.45
N ASP A 326 -3.61 16.11 36.13
CA ASP A 326 -4.08 17.43 35.73
C ASP A 326 -3.13 18.14 34.74
N GLY A 327 -1.97 17.53 34.46
CA GLY A 327 -0.98 17.99 33.49
C GLY A 327 0.10 18.88 34.08
N VAL A 328 0.14 19.11 35.39
CA VAL A 328 1.24 19.77 36.09
C VAL A 328 1.77 18.89 37.23
N VAL A 329 3.05 19.07 37.56
CA VAL A 329 3.69 18.38 38.68
C VAL A 329 3.82 19.37 39.83
N ASP A 330 2.97 19.25 40.84
CA ASP A 330 2.93 20.20 41.95
C ASP A 330 2.40 19.61 43.28
N GLN A 331 1.97 20.48 44.20
CA GLN A 331 1.45 20.09 45.50
C GLN A 331 0.15 19.27 45.40
N GLY A 332 -0.61 19.43 44.31
CA GLY A 332 -1.81 18.66 44.04
C GLY A 332 -1.54 17.17 43.89
N ASP A 333 -0.38 16.78 43.36
CA ASP A 333 0.02 15.37 43.25
C ASP A 333 0.35 14.76 44.61
N ILE A 334 1.03 15.54 45.45
CA ILE A 334 1.37 15.16 46.83
C ILE A 334 0.09 14.97 47.64
N ASP A 335 -0.84 15.92 47.56
CA ASP A 335 -2.13 15.83 48.26
C ASP A 335 -2.95 14.63 47.77
N TYR A 336 -2.89 14.33 46.47
CA TYR A 336 -3.55 13.17 45.87
C TYR A 336 -2.98 11.85 46.40
N LEU A 337 -1.65 11.72 46.45
CA LEU A 337 -0.97 10.54 46.98
C LEU A 337 -1.25 10.35 48.48
N ILE A 338 -1.17 11.42 49.29
CA ILE A 338 -1.53 11.40 50.71
C ILE A 338 -2.95 10.86 50.90
N ASN A 339 -3.90 11.31 50.08
CA ASN A 339 -5.27 10.81 50.13
C ASN A 339 -5.34 9.30 49.86
N ILE A 340 -4.62 8.78 48.85
CA ILE A 340 -4.64 7.34 48.54
C ILE A 340 -4.01 6.53 49.68
N VAL A 341 -2.84 6.92 50.17
CA VAL A 341 -2.13 6.24 51.27
C VAL A 341 -2.97 6.25 52.56
N ALA A 342 -3.76 7.31 52.79
CA ALA A 342 -4.70 7.41 53.91
C ALA A 342 -5.99 6.58 53.73
N GLY A 343 -6.15 5.84 52.62
CA GLY A 343 -7.31 4.99 52.33
C GLY A 343 -8.44 5.68 51.56
N GLY A 344 -8.17 6.83 50.95
CA GLY A 344 -9.09 7.56 50.08
C GLY A 344 -9.25 6.93 48.69
N ASN A 345 -10.07 7.57 47.84
CA ASN A 345 -10.32 7.08 46.47
C ASN A 345 -9.09 7.29 45.57
N ASN A 346 -8.85 6.33 44.67
CA ASN A 346 -7.86 6.43 43.59
C ASN A 346 -8.55 6.42 42.21
N PRO A 347 -9.22 7.52 41.81
CA PRO A 347 -9.93 7.59 40.54
C PRO A 347 -9.02 7.52 39.30
N THR A 348 -7.76 7.98 39.40
CA THR A 348 -6.80 7.91 38.28
C THR A 348 -6.24 6.51 38.06
N GLY A 349 -6.35 5.62 39.05
CA GLY A 349 -5.87 4.25 38.99
C GLY A 349 -4.35 4.12 38.97
N VAL A 350 -3.62 5.20 39.31
CA VAL A 350 -2.16 5.19 39.42
C VAL A 350 -1.71 4.28 40.56
N ASP A 351 -0.52 3.69 40.43
CA ASP A 351 0.07 2.90 41.51
C ASP A 351 0.55 3.85 42.63
N PRO A 352 0.05 3.73 43.88
CA PRO A 352 0.50 4.59 44.98
C PRO A 352 1.90 4.23 45.50
N ASP A 353 2.48 3.09 45.13
CA ASP A 353 3.89 2.74 45.38
C ASP A 353 4.79 3.49 44.38
N PHE A 354 4.95 4.80 44.62
CA PHE A 354 5.69 5.74 43.78
C PHE A 354 7.19 5.40 43.72
N ASN A 355 7.79 4.99 44.85
CA ASN A 355 9.21 4.66 44.95
C ASN A 355 9.52 3.20 44.54
N ARG A 356 8.48 2.38 44.34
CA ARG A 356 8.55 0.98 43.90
C ARG A 356 9.31 0.07 44.85
N ASP A 357 9.24 0.33 46.15
CA ASP A 357 9.83 -0.54 47.18
C ASP A 357 8.92 -1.72 47.57
N GLY A 358 7.70 -1.76 47.02
CA GLY A 358 6.72 -2.82 47.19
C GLY A 358 5.67 -2.52 48.26
N VAL A 359 5.71 -1.36 48.91
CA VAL A 359 4.70 -0.91 49.87
C VAL A 359 4.27 0.53 49.63
N ALA A 360 2.96 0.75 49.50
CA ALA A 360 2.40 2.10 49.41
C ALA A 360 2.32 2.74 50.81
N ASP A 361 3.26 3.61 51.15
CA ASP A 361 3.36 4.24 52.47
C ASP A 361 3.92 5.69 52.45
N GLN A 362 4.44 6.15 53.59
CA GLN A 362 4.97 7.51 53.73
C GLN A 362 6.26 7.72 52.92
N GLY A 363 7.01 6.65 52.62
CA GLY A 363 8.20 6.69 51.78
C GLY A 363 7.89 7.13 50.34
N ASP A 364 6.70 6.81 49.82
CA ASP A 364 6.25 7.25 48.49
C ASP A 364 5.97 8.74 48.45
N ILE A 365 5.32 9.24 49.50
CA ILE A 365 5.02 10.68 49.66
C ILE A 365 6.33 11.47 49.76
N ASP A 366 7.28 10.99 50.56
CA ASP A 366 8.60 11.63 50.72
C ASP A 366 9.37 11.64 49.40
N SER A 367 9.29 10.55 48.63
CA SER A 367 9.93 10.42 47.31
C SER A 367 9.29 11.37 46.28
N LEU A 368 7.97 11.47 46.27
CA LEU A 368 7.25 12.42 45.41
C LEU A 368 7.59 13.87 45.76
N ILE A 369 7.63 14.22 47.05
CA ILE A 369 8.05 15.56 47.51
C ILE A 369 9.45 15.88 47.00
N ASN A 370 10.39 14.93 47.05
CA ASN A 370 11.73 15.12 46.51
C ASN A 370 11.70 15.43 45.00
N VAL A 371 10.89 14.71 44.22
CA VAL A 371 10.75 14.94 42.77
C VAL A 371 10.11 16.29 42.48
N VAL A 372 9.02 16.65 43.16
CA VAL A 372 8.36 17.96 43.03
C VAL A 372 9.31 19.10 43.40
N ALA A 373 10.23 18.88 44.35
CA ALA A 373 11.27 19.83 44.73
C ALA A 373 12.46 19.91 43.75
N GLY A 374 12.43 19.16 42.64
CA GLY A 374 13.47 19.15 41.61
C GLY A 374 14.54 18.08 41.78
N GLY A 375 14.32 17.11 42.68
CA GLY A 375 15.13 15.91 42.79
C GLY A 375 14.85 14.90 41.68
N ASP A 376 15.75 13.94 41.51
CA ASP A 376 15.57 12.85 40.54
C ASP A 376 14.49 11.86 41.00
N CYS A 377 13.85 11.21 40.03
CA CYS A 377 13.10 9.98 40.26
C CYS A 377 14.07 8.89 40.73
N LEU A 378 13.86 8.33 41.93
CA LEU A 378 14.67 7.25 42.49
C LEU A 378 13.93 5.92 42.47
#